data_AF-A0A538IP78-F1
#
_entry.id   AF-A0A538IP78-F1
#
_cell.length_a   1.000
_cell.length_b   1.000
_cell.length_c   1.000
_cell.angle_alpha   90.00
_cell.angle_beta   90.00
_cell.angle_gamma   90.00
#
_symmetry.space_group_name_H-M   'P 1'
#
loop_
_entity.id
_entity.type
_entity.pdbx_description
1 polymer ?
#
loop_
_entity_poly.entity_id
_entity_poly.type
_entity_poly.pdbx_seq_one_letter_code
_entity_poly.pdbx_strand_id
1 'polypeptide(L)' 'MVGAHEFRNRFGWYMERAAAGEEIVVTRRGKPHLRLSAVAPALDLAA' A
#
# COMPACT_ATOMS: atom_id res chain seq x y z
N MET A 1 -0.54 10.00 -1.59
CA MET A 1 -0.93 9.39 -2.87
C MET A 1 0.32 9.20 -3.71
N VAL A 2 0.46 8.06 -4.39
CA VAL A 2 1.63 7.70 -5.20
C VAL A 2 1.21 7.16 -6.58
N GLY A 3 2.00 7.38 -7.63
CA GLY A 3 1.77 6.75 -8.93
C GLY A 3 2.26 5.30 -8.99
N ALA A 4 1.56 4.42 -9.71
CA ALA A 4 1.87 2.99 -9.79
C ALA A 4 3.31 2.68 -10.22
N HIS A 5 3.94 3.54 -11.03
CA HIS A 5 5.34 3.39 -11.41
C HIS A 5 6.29 3.57 -10.22
N GLU A 6 6.08 4.62 -9.43
CA GLU A 6 6.92 4.91 -8.26
C GLU A 6 6.64 3.93 -7.13
N PHE A 7 5.36 3.57 -6.93
CA PHE A 7 4.96 2.51 -6.01
C PHE A 7 5.69 1.19 -6.29
N ARG A 8 5.76 0.76 -7.55
CA ARG A 8 6.47 -0.46 -7.93
C ARG A 8 7.97 -0.37 -7.64
N ASN A 9 8.60 0.76 -7.93
CA ASN A 9 10.04 0.94 -7.75
C ASN A 9 10.44 0.98 -6.26
N ARG A 10 9.51 1.34 -5.36
CA ARG A 10 9.73 1.45 -3.92
C ARG A 10 8.77 0.58 -3.11
N PHE A 11 8.36 -0.55 -3.66
CA PHE A 11 7.26 -1.36 -3.12
C PHE A 11 7.48 -1.72 -1.65
N GLY A 12 8.66 -2.26 -1.30
CA GLY A 12 8.98 -2.63 0.09
C GLY A 12 8.92 -1.44 1.05
N TRP A 13 9.40 -0.26 0.64
CA TRP A 13 9.34 0.95 1.47
C TRP A 13 7.90 1.38 1.78
N TYR A 14 7.01 1.29 0.79
CA TYR A 14 5.58 1.58 1.00
C TYR A 14 4.90 0.51 1.86
N MET A 15 5.32 -0.75 1.77
CA MET A 15 4.80 -1.81 2.65
C MET A 15 5.13 -1.54 4.11
N GLU A 16 6.37 -1.17 4.44
CA GLU A 16 6.76 -0.86 5.82
C GLU A 16 5.95 0.31 6.39
N ARG A 17 5.72 1.35 5.59
CA ARG A 17 4.88 2.49 5.99
C ARG A 17 3.44 2.09 6.22
N ALA A 18 2.89 1.26 5.33
CA ALA A 18 1.54 0.74 5.49
C ALA A 18 1.41 -0.12 6.74
N ALA A 19 2.38 -1.00 7.00
CA ALA A 19 2.44 -1.82 8.21
C ALA A 19 2.55 -0.97 9.49
N ALA A 20 3.20 0.19 9.41
CA ALA A 20 3.25 1.18 10.50
C ALA A 20 1.92 1.95 10.70
N GLY A 21 0.88 1.63 9.93
CA GLY A 21 -0.46 2.21 10.06
C GLY A 21 -0.78 3.33 9.08
N GLU A 22 0.11 3.63 8.14
CA GLU A 22 -0.17 4.64 7.11
C GLU A 22 -1.09 4.09 6.02
N GLU A 23 -2.02 4.91 5.55
CA GLU A 23 -2.85 4.60 4.41
C GLU A 23 -2.35 5.30 3.15
N ILE A 24 -1.98 4.51 2.15
CA ILE A 24 -1.36 5.00 0.93
C ILE A 24 -2.26 4.67 -0.26
N VAL A 25 -2.81 5.69 -0.90
CA VAL A 25 -3.55 5.52 -2.16
C VAL A 25 -2.57 5.49 -3.34
N VAL A 26 -2.60 4.41 -4.09
CA VAL A 26 -1.86 4.23 -5.34
C VAL A 26 -2.76 4.58 -6.52
N THR A 27 -2.25 5.44 -7.40
CA THR A 27 -2.94 5.89 -8.60
C THR A 27 -2.36 5.23 -9.85
N ARG A 28 -3.21 5.01 -10.86
CA ARG A 28 -2.80 4.54 -12.18
C ARG A 28 -3.38 5.49 -13.23
N ARG A 29 -2.52 6.07 -14.07
CA ARG A 29 -2.90 7.12 -15.04
C ARG A 29 -3.65 8.29 -14.38
N GLY A 30 -3.18 8.73 -13.20
CA GLY A 30 -3.75 9.85 -12.44
C GLY A 30 -5.03 9.54 -11.68
N LYS A 31 -5.57 8.31 -11.76
CA LYS A 31 -6.80 7.91 -11.06
C LYS A 31 -6.48 7.00 -9.88
N PRO A 32 -7.11 7.16 -8.70
CA PRO A 32 -7.00 6.19 -7.60
C PRO A 32 -7.32 4.78 -8.11
N HIS A 33 -6.45 3.83 -7.78
CA HIS A 33 -6.56 2.46 -8.28
C HIS A 33 -6.62 1.44 -7.13
N LEU A 34 -5.82 1.63 -6.08
CA LEU A 34 -5.90 0.84 -4.85
C LEU A 34 -5.49 1.69 -3.64
N ARG A 35 -5.82 1.21 -2.45
CA ARG A 35 -5.31 1.71 -1.17
C ARG A 35 -4.50 0.59 -0.50
N LEU A 36 -3.27 0.91 -0.15
CA LEU A 36 -2.42 0.08 0.70
C LEU A 36 -2.59 0.54 2.14
N SER A 37 -2.82 -0.39 3.06
CA SER A 37 -2.95 -0.15 4.49
C SER A 37 -2.38 -1.34 5.26
N ALA A 38 -2.17 -1.19 6.56
CA ALA A 38 -1.98 -2.32 7.46
C ALA A 38 -3.14 -3.32 7.33
N VAL A 39 -2.88 -4.57 7.70
CA VAL A 39 -3.90 -5.60 7.83
C VAL A 39 -4.73 -5.32 9.10
N ALA A 40 -6.07 -5.27 9.00
CA ALA A 40 -6.97 -4.95 10.13
C ALA A 40 -8.13 -5.95 10.29
N PRO A 41 -8.40 -6.49 11.51
CA PRO A 41 -7.35 -6.89 12.46
C PRO A 41 -6.40 -7.86 11.74
N ALA A 42 -5.18 -8.05 12.27
CA ALA A 42 -4.17 -8.93 11.67
C ALA A 42 -4.81 -10.24 11.21
N LEU A 43 -5.07 -10.35 9.91
CA LEU A 43 -5.67 -11.51 9.31
C LEU A 43 -4.60 -12.57 9.45
N ASP A 44 -4.85 -13.52 10.35
CA ASP A 44 -3.93 -14.64 10.55
C ASP A 44 -4.02 -15.52 9.31
N LEU A 45 -3.11 -15.24 8.38
CA LEU A 45 -2.99 -15.97 7.12
C LEU A 45 -2.28 -17.32 7.32
N ALA A 46 -1.99 -17.72 8.56
CA ALA A 46 -1.37 -19.00 8.90
C ALA A 46 -2.35 -20.09 9.37
N ALA A 47 -3.67 -19.87 9.25
CA ALA A 47 -4.71 -20.87 9.57
C ALA A 47 -4.99 -21.86 8.43
#